data_AF-A0A1F9AKD8-F1
#
_entry.id   AF-A0A1F9AKD8-F1
#
_cell.length_a   1.000
_cell.length_b   1.000
_cell.length_c   1.000
_cell.angle_alpha   90.00
_cell.angle_beta   90.00
_cell.angle_gamma   90.00
#
_symmetry.space_group_name_H-M   'P 1'
#
loop_
_entity.id
_entity.type
_entity.pdbx_description
1 polymer ?
#
loop_
_entity_poly.entity_id
_entity_poly.type
_entity_poly.pdbx_seq_one_letter_code
_entity_poly.pdbx_strand_id
1 'polypeptide(L)'
;MSLALPQYQPNQPGRFDFRVPDNLGNYLYPDWDDPGLKVEFRDSTGTLRFTATTSSSPALSQEQDSEGYYVTVEGMDLTSFALGNAEASIYCQVNGEEVMPYPTILVAFQVIPALGPDPLYSTTDRVLEELPGDLPAELSTSVVAGFIADQSRRIDAYLRTCYAVPFPGIGDNPPTPALIERICRRLAAADCLRFLGRSVREGQPATWDTEALAELESLVPRDRQAPRLRLPGYLGPAPVYQGELSRDDQSPGDLLD
;
A
#
# COMPACT_ATOMS: atom_id res chain seq x y z
N MET A 1 -19.92 -10.42 0.40
CA MET A 1 -18.86 -9.51 0.89
C MET A 1 -18.23 -8.85 -0.33
N SER A 2 -18.19 -7.52 -0.39
CA SER A 2 -17.44 -6.81 -1.43
C SER A 2 -15.96 -6.86 -1.06
N LEU A 3 -15.11 -7.44 -1.89
CA LEU A 3 -13.65 -7.29 -1.76
C LEU A 3 -13.34 -5.79 -1.97
N ALA A 4 -12.79 -5.14 -0.95
CA ALA A 4 -12.34 -3.76 -1.08
C ALA A 4 -11.19 -3.71 -2.10
N LEU A 5 -11.35 -2.90 -3.16
CA LEU A 5 -10.32 -2.70 -4.17
C LEU A 5 -9.11 -1.95 -3.57
N PRO A 6 -7.88 -2.17 -4.08
CA PRO A 6 -6.75 -1.30 -3.79
C PRO A 6 -7.11 0.16 -4.11
N GLN A 7 -6.82 1.08 -3.19
CA GLN A 7 -7.16 2.50 -3.32
C GLN A 7 -5.90 3.32 -3.54
N TYR A 8 -5.98 4.26 -4.48
CA TYR A 8 -4.92 5.18 -4.83
C TYR A 8 -5.43 6.61 -4.84
N GLN A 9 -4.63 7.53 -4.32
CA GLN A 9 -4.89 8.95 -4.50
C GLN A 9 -4.26 9.45 -5.83
N PRO A 10 -4.85 10.43 -6.52
CA PRO A 10 -4.33 10.94 -7.79
C PRO A 10 -2.87 11.42 -7.71
N ASN A 11 -2.46 11.96 -6.56
CA ASN A 11 -1.11 12.47 -6.30
C ASN A 11 -0.13 11.43 -5.72
N GLN A 12 -0.56 10.17 -5.55
CA GLN A 12 0.30 9.09 -5.07
C GLN A 12 0.81 8.29 -6.26
N PRO A 13 2.11 7.94 -6.32
CA PRO A 13 2.61 7.02 -7.33
C PRO A 13 1.92 5.65 -7.19
N GLY A 14 1.25 5.21 -8.25
CA GLY A 14 0.66 3.87 -8.30
C GLY A 14 1.72 2.80 -8.57
N ARG A 15 1.54 1.62 -7.97
CA ARG A 15 2.29 0.40 -8.30
C ARG A 15 1.32 -0.73 -8.62
N PHE A 16 1.52 -1.36 -9.77
CA PHE A 16 0.65 -2.41 -10.28
C PHE A 16 1.49 -3.61 -10.71
N ASP A 17 1.16 -4.76 -10.14
CA ASP A 17 1.88 -6.01 -10.36
C ASP A 17 0.94 -6.97 -11.13
N PHE A 18 1.42 -7.50 -12.25
CA PHE A 18 0.66 -8.36 -13.17
C PHE A 18 1.32 -9.74 -13.26
N ARG A 19 0.54 -10.77 -12.96
CA ARG A 19 0.97 -12.17 -13.02
C ARG A 19 0.14 -12.93 -14.03
N VAL A 20 0.80 -13.48 -15.05
CA VAL A 20 0.13 -14.27 -16.09
C VAL A 20 0.07 -15.74 -15.63
N PRO A 21 -1.10 -16.30 -15.27
CA PRO A 21 -1.20 -17.67 -14.79
C PRO A 21 -1.08 -18.68 -15.94
N ASP A 22 -0.46 -19.83 -15.67
CA ASP A 22 -0.42 -20.97 -16.59
C ASP A 22 -1.65 -21.90 -16.47
N ASN A 23 -2.61 -21.56 -15.61
CA ASN A 23 -3.76 -22.40 -15.20
C ASN A 23 -3.40 -23.73 -14.50
N LEU A 24 -2.11 -23.96 -14.18
CA LEU A 24 -1.59 -25.10 -13.43
C LEU A 24 -1.05 -24.70 -12.05
N GLY A 25 -1.14 -23.43 -11.70
CA GLY A 25 -0.73 -22.87 -10.42
C GLY A 25 0.63 -22.19 -10.43
N ASN A 26 1.24 -22.00 -11.60
CA ASN A 26 2.46 -21.19 -11.76
C ASN A 26 2.16 -19.91 -12.56
N TYR A 27 3.18 -19.05 -12.64
CA TYR A 27 3.14 -17.83 -13.43
C TYR A 27 4.12 -17.89 -14.60
N LEU A 28 3.59 -17.58 -15.78
CA LEU A 28 4.33 -17.52 -17.03
C LEU A 28 5.07 -16.20 -17.16
N TYR A 29 6.16 -16.26 -17.91
CA TYR A 29 6.97 -15.11 -18.27
C TYR A 29 6.54 -14.59 -19.65
N PRO A 30 6.02 -13.35 -19.77
CA PRO A 30 5.69 -12.76 -21.07
C PRO A 30 6.91 -12.66 -21.99
N ASP A 31 6.68 -12.81 -23.29
CA ASP A 31 7.70 -12.57 -24.31
C ASP A 31 8.08 -11.09 -24.30
N TRP A 32 9.24 -10.75 -23.75
CA TRP A 32 9.64 -9.35 -23.55
C TRP A 32 9.93 -8.60 -24.86
N ASP A 33 10.27 -9.35 -25.91
CA ASP A 33 10.50 -8.83 -27.25
C ASP A 33 9.19 -8.74 -28.08
N ASP A 34 8.03 -9.10 -27.51
CA ASP A 34 6.72 -8.95 -28.15
C ASP A 34 6.40 -7.46 -28.36
N PRO A 35 6.26 -6.98 -29.61
CA PRO A 35 5.86 -5.60 -29.87
C PRO A 35 4.45 -5.27 -29.38
N GLY A 36 3.64 -6.29 -29.09
CA GLY A 36 2.31 -6.21 -28.51
C GLY A 36 2.29 -6.13 -26.98
N LEU A 37 3.42 -6.33 -26.28
CA LEU A 37 3.49 -6.31 -24.83
C LEU A 37 3.16 -4.90 -24.28
N LYS A 38 2.01 -4.79 -23.62
CA LYS A 38 1.56 -3.53 -23.01
C LYS A 38 0.60 -3.75 -21.86
N VAL A 39 0.48 -2.74 -21.01
CA VAL A 39 -0.61 -2.62 -20.02
C VAL A 39 -1.41 -1.36 -20.30
N GLU A 40 -2.71 -1.49 -20.51
CA GLU A 40 -3.62 -0.35 -20.67
C GLU A 40 -4.34 -0.04 -19.36
N PHE A 41 -4.32 1.23 -18.95
CA PHE A 41 -5.00 1.72 -17.75
C PHE A 41 -6.18 2.62 -18.13
N ARG A 42 -7.37 2.23 -17.69
CA ARG A 42 -8.63 2.95 -17.93
C ARG A 42 -9.21 3.45 -16.63
N ASP A 43 -9.74 4.66 -16.64
CA ASP A 43 -10.38 5.24 -15.45
C ASP A 43 -11.84 4.78 -15.26
N SER A 44 -12.50 5.35 -14.26
CA SER A 44 -13.90 5.03 -13.92
C SER A 44 -14.94 5.39 -14.97
N THR A 45 -14.55 6.11 -16.01
CA THR A 45 -15.41 6.42 -17.16
C THR A 45 -15.17 5.48 -18.34
N GLY A 46 -14.22 4.52 -18.20
CA GLY A 46 -13.76 3.65 -19.28
C GLY A 46 -12.76 4.31 -20.23
N THR A 47 -12.30 5.54 -19.92
CA THR A 47 -11.37 6.29 -20.75
C THR A 47 -9.95 5.76 -20.56
N LEU A 48 -9.26 5.41 -21.65
CA LEU A 48 -7.84 5.06 -21.63
C LEU A 48 -7.02 6.30 -21.22
N ARG A 49 -6.29 6.18 -20.11
CA ARG A 49 -5.46 7.27 -19.56
C ARG A 49 -3.99 7.06 -19.78
N PHE A 50 -3.54 5.81 -19.76
CA PHE A 50 -2.14 5.48 -19.90
C PHE A 50 -1.96 4.09 -20.53
N THR A 51 -0.89 3.95 -21.31
CA THR A 51 -0.43 2.65 -21.83
C THR A 51 1.03 2.49 -21.45
N ALA A 52 1.31 1.53 -20.57
CA ALA A 52 2.67 1.14 -20.24
C ALA A 52 3.21 0.16 -21.30
N THR A 53 4.41 0.41 -21.78
CA THR A 53 5.21 -0.45 -22.66
C THR A 53 6.61 -0.60 -22.08
N THR A 54 7.47 -1.41 -22.69
CA THR A 54 8.88 -1.54 -22.30
C THR A 54 9.70 -0.25 -22.46
N SER A 55 9.14 0.76 -23.16
CA SER A 55 9.81 2.04 -23.45
C SER A 55 9.01 3.27 -23.03
N SER A 56 7.88 3.11 -22.32
CA SER A 56 7.08 4.24 -21.83
C SER A 56 7.68 4.85 -20.56
N SER A 57 7.04 5.88 -20.00
CA SER A 57 7.42 6.46 -18.71
C SER A 57 6.16 6.66 -17.85
N PRO A 58 5.95 5.87 -16.78
CA PRO A 58 6.77 4.73 -16.35
C PRO A 58 6.76 3.58 -17.36
N ALA A 59 7.86 2.80 -17.41
CA ALA A 59 8.00 1.63 -18.27
C ALA A 59 7.54 0.36 -17.55
N LEU A 60 7.22 -0.68 -18.33
CA LEU A 60 7.11 -2.04 -17.79
C LEU A 60 8.47 -2.50 -17.26
N SER A 61 8.48 -3.12 -16.09
CA SER A 61 9.66 -3.78 -15.52
C SER A 61 9.37 -5.24 -15.22
N GLN A 62 10.42 -6.05 -15.25
CA GLN A 62 10.38 -7.48 -14.88
C GLN A 62 10.80 -7.64 -13.43
N GLU A 63 10.06 -8.44 -12.68
CA GLU A 63 10.41 -8.83 -11.32
C GLU A 63 10.15 -10.32 -11.07
N GLN A 64 10.72 -10.85 -9.98
CA GLN A 64 10.51 -12.23 -9.54
C GLN A 64 10.54 -12.31 -8.01
N ASP A 65 9.62 -13.09 -7.44
CA ASP A 65 9.61 -13.42 -6.02
C ASP A 65 9.40 -14.94 -5.79
N SER A 66 9.06 -15.32 -4.56
CA SER A 66 8.82 -16.72 -4.18
C SER A 66 7.58 -17.34 -4.85
N GLU A 67 6.65 -16.55 -5.37
CA GLU A 67 5.45 -17.03 -6.06
C GLU A 67 5.71 -17.20 -7.56
N GLY A 68 6.66 -16.46 -8.13
CA GLY A 68 7.08 -16.58 -9.53
C GLY A 68 7.36 -15.23 -10.18
N TYR A 69 7.41 -15.21 -11.50
CA TYR A 69 7.63 -13.98 -12.27
C TYR A 69 6.38 -13.09 -12.30
N TYR A 70 6.60 -11.78 -12.41
CA TYR A 70 5.55 -10.80 -12.61
C TYR A 70 6.07 -9.56 -13.36
N VAL A 71 5.15 -8.84 -13.99
CA VAL A 71 5.42 -7.57 -14.67
C VAL A 71 4.93 -6.44 -13.78
N THR A 72 5.72 -5.37 -13.64
CA THR A 72 5.37 -4.21 -12.82
C THR A 72 5.26 -2.94 -13.63
N VAL A 73 4.37 -2.06 -13.17
CA VAL A 73 4.36 -0.63 -13.53
C VAL A 73 4.37 0.14 -12.22
N GLU A 74 5.47 0.83 -11.93
CA GLU A 74 5.65 1.62 -10.70
C GLU A 74 5.84 3.09 -11.03
N GLY A 75 5.29 3.97 -10.17
CA GLY A 75 5.43 5.41 -10.32
C GLY A 75 4.42 6.03 -11.29
N MET A 76 3.29 5.35 -11.55
CA MET A 76 2.27 5.90 -12.45
C MET A 76 1.56 7.10 -11.81
N ASP A 77 1.50 8.20 -12.56
CA ASP A 77 0.75 9.39 -12.19
C ASP A 77 -0.74 9.19 -12.48
N LEU A 78 -1.56 9.31 -11.43
CA LEU A 78 -3.00 9.12 -11.46
C LEU A 78 -3.77 10.45 -11.46
N THR A 79 -3.09 11.61 -11.52
CA THR A 79 -3.72 12.94 -11.48
C THR A 79 -4.76 13.17 -12.58
N SER A 80 -4.59 12.51 -13.71
CA SER A 80 -5.50 12.60 -14.86
C SER A 80 -6.71 11.65 -14.81
N PHE A 81 -6.73 10.70 -13.87
CA PHE A 81 -7.80 9.70 -13.78
C PHE A 81 -9.04 10.28 -13.12
N ALA A 82 -10.21 9.92 -13.65
CA ALA A 82 -11.47 10.17 -12.95
C ALA A 82 -11.55 9.35 -11.66
N LEU A 83 -12.15 9.93 -10.61
CA LEU A 83 -12.39 9.25 -9.34
C LEU A 83 -13.36 8.08 -9.52
N GLY A 84 -13.17 7.01 -8.76
CA GLY A 84 -13.98 5.79 -8.80
C GLY A 84 -13.18 4.54 -9.18
N ASN A 85 -13.88 3.47 -9.52
CA ASN A 85 -13.27 2.19 -9.88
C ASN A 85 -12.59 2.30 -11.24
N ALA A 86 -11.34 1.92 -11.35
CA ALA A 86 -10.53 1.93 -12.55
C ALA A 86 -10.01 0.50 -12.83
N GLU A 87 -9.50 0.29 -14.03
CA GLU A 87 -9.03 -1.02 -14.48
C GLU A 87 -7.69 -0.94 -15.21
N ALA A 88 -6.90 -1.99 -15.09
CA ALA A 88 -5.66 -2.17 -15.81
C ALA A 88 -5.64 -3.56 -16.49
N SER A 89 -5.33 -3.58 -17.78
CA SER A 89 -5.39 -4.78 -18.64
C SER A 89 -4.03 -5.05 -19.26
N ILE A 90 -3.47 -6.24 -19.05
CA ILE A 90 -2.22 -6.67 -19.71
C ILE A 90 -2.51 -7.41 -21.02
N TYR A 91 -1.72 -7.10 -22.04
CA TYR A 91 -1.72 -7.72 -23.35
C TYR A 91 -0.31 -8.27 -23.59
N CYS A 92 -0.18 -9.58 -23.82
CA CYS A 92 1.11 -10.23 -23.98
C CYS A 92 1.00 -11.57 -24.72
N GLN A 93 2.13 -11.98 -25.29
CA GLN A 93 2.38 -13.34 -25.75
C GLN A 93 3.28 -14.12 -24.79
N VAL A 94 3.21 -15.46 -24.87
CA VAL A 94 4.16 -16.38 -24.25
C VAL A 94 4.52 -17.45 -25.28
N ASN A 95 5.81 -17.62 -25.57
CA ASN A 95 6.32 -18.51 -26.60
C ASN A 95 5.74 -18.25 -28.01
N GLY A 96 5.46 -16.98 -28.33
CA GLY A 96 4.92 -16.54 -29.61
C GLY A 96 3.41 -16.72 -29.78
N GLU A 97 2.69 -17.12 -28.74
CA GLU A 97 1.24 -17.29 -28.75
C GLU A 97 0.56 -16.30 -27.79
N GLU A 98 -0.57 -15.73 -28.21
CA GLU A 98 -1.39 -14.87 -27.34
C GLU A 98 -1.95 -15.67 -26.16
N VAL A 99 -1.76 -15.17 -24.94
CA VAL A 99 -2.31 -15.81 -23.76
C VAL A 99 -3.78 -15.43 -23.61
N MET A 100 -4.66 -16.43 -23.64
CA MET A 100 -6.11 -16.25 -23.53
C MET A 100 -6.60 -16.37 -22.07
N PRO A 101 -7.62 -15.59 -21.65
CA PRO A 101 -8.37 -14.59 -22.41
C PRO A 101 -7.49 -13.40 -22.82
N TYR A 102 -7.90 -12.61 -23.81
CA TYR A 102 -7.14 -11.44 -24.25
C TYR A 102 -8.00 -10.18 -24.06
N PRO A 103 -7.63 -9.22 -23.17
CA PRO A 103 -6.42 -9.17 -22.34
C PRO A 103 -6.32 -10.29 -21.30
N THR A 104 -5.08 -10.64 -20.94
CA THR A 104 -4.74 -11.82 -20.14
C THR A 104 -5.03 -11.67 -18.66
N ILE A 105 -4.79 -10.48 -18.11
CA ILE A 105 -5.04 -10.15 -16.71
C ILE A 105 -5.70 -8.79 -16.63
N LEU A 106 -6.73 -8.73 -15.79
CA LEU A 106 -7.44 -7.52 -15.43
C LEU A 106 -7.26 -7.27 -13.93
N VAL A 107 -6.70 -6.12 -13.58
CA VAL A 107 -6.62 -5.64 -12.20
C VAL A 107 -7.59 -4.49 -12.03
N ALA A 108 -8.47 -4.59 -11.03
CA ALA A 108 -9.35 -3.50 -10.62
C ALA A 108 -8.73 -2.73 -9.45
N PHE A 109 -8.82 -1.41 -9.50
CA PHE A 109 -8.39 -0.51 -8.44
C PHE A 109 -9.38 0.65 -8.29
N GLN A 110 -9.19 1.51 -7.29
CA GLN A 110 -10.04 2.67 -7.09
C GLN A 110 -9.18 3.93 -6.97
N VAL A 111 -9.50 4.95 -7.76
CA VAL A 111 -8.94 6.29 -7.57
C VAL A 111 -9.87 7.06 -6.64
N ILE A 112 -9.38 7.39 -5.45
CA ILE A 112 -10.14 8.11 -4.43
C ILE A 112 -9.73 9.59 -4.41
N PRO A 113 -10.57 10.52 -3.90
CA PRO A 113 -10.15 11.92 -3.79
C PRO A 113 -8.79 12.05 -3.10
N ALA A 114 -7.94 12.98 -3.59
CA ALA A 114 -6.73 13.33 -2.88
C ALA A 114 -7.11 13.83 -1.48
N LEU A 115 -6.60 13.18 -0.44
CA LEU A 115 -6.89 13.50 0.94
C LEU A 115 -5.92 14.57 1.43
N GLY A 116 -5.85 15.71 0.73
CA GLY A 116 -4.83 16.74 1.01
C GLY A 116 -3.40 16.16 0.99
N PRO A 117 -2.40 16.87 1.54
CA PRO A 117 -1.15 16.22 1.90
C PRO A 117 -1.42 15.22 3.04
N ASP A 118 -0.90 14.00 2.92
CA ASP A 118 -0.93 13.03 4.03
C ASP A 118 -0.38 13.72 5.30
N PRO A 119 -1.08 13.65 6.44
CA PRO A 119 -0.62 14.30 7.64
C PRO A 119 0.70 13.69 8.10
N LEU A 120 1.73 14.54 8.17
CA LEU A 120 3.03 14.15 8.69
C LEU A 120 2.97 14.15 10.21
N TYR A 121 3.35 13.03 10.81
CA TYR A 121 3.26 12.85 12.26
C TYR A 121 4.50 13.33 13.01
N SER A 122 5.58 13.67 12.30
CA SER A 122 6.78 14.27 12.88
C SER A 122 7.37 15.31 11.93
N THR A 123 8.47 15.94 12.34
CA THR A 123 9.23 16.91 11.53
C THR A 123 10.63 16.38 11.25
N THR A 124 11.24 16.88 10.17
CA THR A 124 12.62 16.50 9.80
C THR A 124 13.58 16.79 10.95
N ASP A 125 13.48 17.97 11.56
CA ASP A 125 14.38 18.38 12.65
C ASP A 125 14.31 17.41 13.83
N ARG A 126 13.10 16.96 14.20
CA ARG A 126 12.93 15.99 15.28
C ARG A 126 13.49 14.62 14.94
N VAL A 127 13.35 14.16 13.71
CA VAL A 127 13.97 12.89 13.29
C VAL A 127 15.49 13.00 13.28
N LEU A 128 16.04 14.12 12.84
CA LEU A 128 17.49 14.35 12.84
C LEU A 128 18.07 14.40 14.25
N GLU A 129 17.34 14.98 15.22
CA GLU A 129 17.71 14.99 16.65
C GLU A 129 17.83 13.58 17.27
N GLU A 130 17.13 12.58 16.73
CA GLU A 130 17.19 11.19 17.21
C GLU A 130 18.37 10.41 16.61
N LEU A 131 18.97 10.88 15.52
CA LEU A 131 20.02 10.13 14.84
C LEU A 131 21.39 10.29 15.55
N PRO A 132 22.15 9.19 15.72
CA PRO A 132 23.43 9.25 16.42
C PRO A 132 24.55 9.84 15.55
N GLY A 133 25.23 10.85 16.10
CA GLY A 133 26.47 11.40 15.56
C GLY A 133 26.29 12.32 14.35
N ASP A 134 27.40 12.63 13.70
CA ASP A 134 27.38 13.51 12.52
C ASP A 134 26.71 12.82 11.33
N LEU A 135 25.76 13.52 10.74
CA LEU A 135 24.94 13.04 9.64
C LEU A 135 25.66 13.22 8.31
N PRO A 136 25.72 12.17 7.48
CA PRO A 136 26.37 12.25 6.18
C PRO A 136 25.47 13.03 5.19
N ALA A 137 26.08 13.68 4.19
CA ALA A 137 25.39 14.60 3.28
C ALA A 137 24.32 13.92 2.40
N GLU A 138 24.41 12.61 2.25
CA GLU A 138 23.47 11.74 1.56
C GLU A 138 22.09 11.72 2.23
N LEU A 139 22.01 11.99 3.53
CA LEU A 139 20.75 12.08 4.26
C LEU A 139 20.18 13.51 4.19
N SER A 140 19.66 13.88 3.03
CA SER A 140 19.05 15.20 2.82
C SER A 140 17.72 15.33 3.59
N THR A 141 17.30 16.57 3.84
CA THR A 141 15.98 16.89 4.43
C THR A 141 14.82 16.27 3.63
N SER A 142 14.94 16.18 2.30
CA SER A 142 13.91 15.56 1.46
C SER A 142 13.83 14.05 1.63
N VAL A 143 14.98 13.37 1.81
CA VAL A 143 15.02 11.93 2.09
C VAL A 143 14.38 11.64 3.45
N VAL A 144 14.72 12.42 4.48
CA VAL A 144 14.12 12.30 5.82
C VAL A 144 12.61 12.54 5.77
N ALA A 145 12.16 13.56 5.03
CA ALA A 145 10.73 13.83 4.83
C ALA A 145 10.00 12.66 4.15
N GLY A 146 10.65 11.97 3.21
CA GLY A 146 10.14 10.74 2.60
C GLY A 146 9.90 9.64 3.64
N PHE A 147 10.89 9.36 4.49
CA PHE A 147 10.74 8.37 5.56
C PHE A 147 9.65 8.73 6.57
N ILE A 148 9.48 10.03 6.91
CA ILE A 148 8.38 10.48 7.77
C ILE A 148 7.03 10.18 7.12
N ALA A 149 6.87 10.49 5.82
CA ALA A 149 5.63 10.23 5.09
C ALA A 149 5.30 8.73 5.03
N ASP A 150 6.30 7.89 4.77
CA ASP A 150 6.13 6.43 4.73
C ASP A 150 5.71 5.88 6.09
N GLN A 151 6.34 6.33 7.18
CA GLN A 151 5.98 5.87 8.52
C GLN A 151 4.63 6.42 9.00
N SER A 152 4.26 7.66 8.64
CA SER A 152 2.90 8.18 8.83
C SER A 152 1.85 7.27 8.21
N ARG A 153 2.03 6.93 6.92
CA ARG A 153 1.12 6.03 6.20
C ARG A 153 1.07 4.62 6.79
N ARG A 154 2.23 4.10 7.20
CA ARG A 154 2.32 2.78 7.85
C ARG A 154 1.52 2.74 9.15
N ILE A 155 1.63 3.78 9.98
CA ILE A 155 0.88 3.90 11.22
C ILE A 155 -0.63 3.93 10.94
N ASP A 156 -1.08 4.72 9.96
CA ASP A 156 -2.49 4.79 9.58
C ASP A 156 -3.02 3.45 9.09
N ALA A 157 -2.29 2.80 8.18
CA ALA A 157 -2.65 1.49 7.66
C ALA A 157 -2.79 0.46 8.79
N TYR A 158 -1.91 0.54 9.80
CA TYR A 158 -1.94 -0.35 10.96
C TYR A 158 -3.14 -0.08 11.89
N LEU A 159 -3.49 1.19 12.09
CA LEU A 159 -4.52 1.60 13.06
C LEU A 159 -5.92 1.75 12.48
N ARG A 160 -6.10 1.72 11.15
CA ARG A 160 -7.38 1.97 10.46
C ARG A 160 -8.56 1.09 10.88
N THR A 161 -8.29 -0.07 11.47
CA THR A 161 -9.33 -1.01 11.92
C THR A 161 -9.95 -0.63 13.26
N CYS A 162 -9.30 0.24 14.03
CA CYS A 162 -9.71 0.60 15.39
C CYS A 162 -9.63 2.09 15.72
N TYR A 163 -9.09 2.92 14.82
CA TYR A 163 -9.03 4.38 14.95
C TYR A 163 -9.59 5.09 13.71
N ALA A 164 -10.14 6.27 13.93
CA ALA A 164 -10.43 7.24 12.88
C ALA A 164 -9.12 7.87 12.42
N VAL A 165 -8.51 7.25 11.41
CA VAL A 165 -7.28 7.70 10.75
C VAL A 165 -7.62 8.34 9.39
N PRO A 166 -6.80 9.29 8.90
CA PRO A 166 -5.53 9.72 9.49
C PRO A 166 -5.72 10.58 10.76
N PHE A 167 -4.74 10.53 11.67
CA PHE A 167 -4.64 11.50 12.77
C PHE A 167 -4.34 12.89 12.20
N PRO A 168 -4.61 13.97 12.96
CA PRO A 168 -4.13 15.30 12.59
C PRO A 168 -2.60 15.29 12.44
N GLY A 169 -2.08 16.08 11.50
CA GLY A 169 -0.65 16.28 11.30
C GLY A 169 0.01 17.05 12.45
N ILE A 170 1.32 17.02 12.52
CA ILE A 170 2.08 17.59 13.65
C ILE A 170 1.97 19.12 13.71
N GLY A 171 1.64 19.75 12.58
CA GLY A 171 1.37 21.19 12.46
C GLY A 171 -0.12 21.57 12.61
N ASP A 172 -1.02 20.59 12.76
CA ASP A 172 -2.46 20.84 12.85
C ASP A 172 -2.91 21.19 14.28
N ASN A 173 -4.17 21.60 14.43
CA ASN A 173 -4.80 21.88 15.72
C ASN A 173 -6.16 21.14 15.84
N PRO A 174 -6.28 20.12 16.71
CA PRO A 174 -5.25 19.61 17.62
C PRO A 174 -4.12 18.91 16.86
N PRO A 175 -2.88 18.91 17.38
CA PRO A 175 -1.75 18.27 16.71
C PRO A 175 -1.82 16.74 16.83
N THR A 176 -0.97 16.06 16.06
CA THR A 176 -0.72 14.62 16.21
C THR A 176 -0.53 14.22 17.68
N PRO A 177 -1.18 13.15 18.17
CA PRO A 177 -0.94 12.66 19.52
C PRO A 177 0.56 12.38 19.77
N ALA A 178 1.08 12.82 20.91
CA ALA A 178 2.51 12.72 21.23
C ALA A 178 3.09 11.29 21.12
N LEU A 179 2.26 10.27 21.41
CA LEU A 179 2.66 8.88 21.22
C LEU A 179 2.84 8.51 19.74
N ILE A 180 1.93 8.95 18.88
CA ILE A 180 2.00 8.72 17.42
C ILE A 180 3.20 9.46 16.82
N GLU A 181 3.45 10.70 17.24
CA GLU A 181 4.64 11.43 16.82
C GLU A 181 5.93 10.72 17.23
N ARG A 182 6.03 10.25 18.48
CA ARG A 182 7.21 9.53 18.97
C ARG A 182 7.44 8.22 18.21
N ILE A 183 6.38 7.46 17.94
CA ILE A 183 6.45 6.21 17.15
C ILE A 183 6.94 6.55 15.73
N CYS A 184 6.29 7.49 15.03
CA CYS A 184 6.68 7.91 13.68
C CYS A 184 8.14 8.34 13.63
N ARG A 185 8.55 9.18 14.58
CA ARG A 185 9.93 9.69 14.68
C ARG A 185 10.97 8.58 14.82
N ARG A 186 10.74 7.61 15.70
CA ARG A 186 11.65 6.46 15.91
C ARG A 186 11.72 5.54 14.71
N LEU A 187 10.58 5.25 14.08
CA LEU A 187 10.52 4.42 12.88
C LEU A 187 11.25 5.10 11.70
N ALA A 188 11.03 6.41 11.50
CA ALA A 188 11.69 7.17 10.45
C ALA A 188 13.20 7.27 10.69
N ALA A 189 13.64 7.46 11.94
CA ALA A 189 15.06 7.42 12.30
C ALA A 189 15.69 6.04 12.03
N ALA A 190 14.96 4.95 12.32
CA ALA A 190 15.44 3.60 12.01
C ALA A 190 15.62 3.39 10.50
N ASP A 191 14.71 3.89 9.65
CA ASP A 191 14.85 3.83 8.20
C ASP A 191 16.00 4.67 7.66
N CYS A 192 16.23 5.86 8.24
CA CYS A 192 17.41 6.66 7.92
C CYS A 192 18.71 5.86 8.18
N LEU A 193 18.80 5.14 9.30
CA LEU A 193 19.98 4.32 9.61
C LEU A 193 20.16 3.16 8.63
N ARG A 194 19.07 2.49 8.24
CA ARG A 194 19.07 1.42 7.23
C ARG A 194 19.56 1.95 5.88
N PHE A 195 19.05 3.10 5.46
CA PHE A 195 19.43 3.76 4.22
C PHE A 195 20.94 4.05 4.16
N LEU A 196 21.53 4.45 5.30
CA LEU A 196 22.98 4.69 5.40
C LEU A 196 23.83 3.40 5.43
N GLY A 197 23.22 2.22 5.27
CA GLY A 197 23.90 0.93 5.43
C GLY A 197 24.47 0.72 6.83
N ARG A 198 24.06 1.55 7.80
CA ARG A 198 24.46 1.43 9.20
C ARG A 198 23.50 0.45 9.84
N SER A 199 23.93 -0.80 9.95
CA SER A 199 23.30 -1.69 10.91
C SER A 199 23.46 -1.09 12.29
N VAL A 200 22.42 -1.26 13.09
CA VAL A 200 22.43 -0.83 14.45
C VAL A 200 23.58 -1.52 15.19
N ARG A 201 24.60 -0.77 15.63
CA ARG A 201 25.80 -1.32 16.27
C ARG A 201 25.45 -2.15 17.51
N GLU A 202 26.26 -3.17 17.79
CA GLU A 202 26.29 -3.79 19.13
C GLU A 202 26.59 -2.70 20.17
N GLY A 203 25.56 -2.34 20.95
CA GLY A 203 25.63 -1.31 21.99
C GLY A 203 24.47 -0.31 22.04
N GLN A 204 23.71 -0.11 20.93
CA GLN A 204 22.45 0.66 20.83
C GLN A 204 22.05 0.83 19.34
N PRO A 205 20.76 0.99 18.92
CA PRO A 205 19.48 0.54 19.46
C PRO A 205 18.71 -0.35 18.44
N ALA A 206 19.00 -1.66 18.37
CA ALA A 206 18.15 -2.59 17.62
C ALA A 206 16.74 -2.67 18.22
N THR A 207 16.57 -2.01 19.37
CA THR A 207 15.34 -1.83 20.13
C THR A 207 14.46 -0.69 19.65
N TRP A 208 14.90 0.31 18.87
CA TRP A 208 14.00 1.45 18.55
C TRP A 208 12.82 1.07 17.67
N ASP A 209 13.08 0.32 16.59
CA ASP A 209 12.01 -0.20 15.74
C ASP A 209 11.15 -1.20 16.51
N THR A 210 11.76 -2.12 17.26
CA THR A 210 11.04 -3.10 18.06
C THR A 210 10.17 -2.47 19.17
N GLU A 211 10.68 -1.45 19.86
CA GLU A 211 9.97 -0.71 20.90
C GLU A 211 8.86 0.16 20.28
N ALA A 212 9.14 0.86 19.17
CA ALA A 212 8.14 1.66 18.48
C ALA A 212 7.00 0.78 17.93
N LEU A 213 7.32 -0.39 17.37
CA LEU A 213 6.34 -1.38 16.95
C LEU A 213 5.56 -1.97 18.14
N ALA A 214 6.23 -2.25 19.27
CA ALA A 214 5.54 -2.70 20.47
C ALA A 214 4.61 -1.64 21.07
N GLU A 215 5.01 -0.36 21.01
CA GLU A 215 4.15 0.78 21.39
C GLU A 215 2.95 0.89 20.44
N LEU A 216 3.16 0.74 19.13
CA LEU A 216 2.10 0.74 18.12
C LEU A 216 1.13 -0.44 18.32
N GLU A 217 1.66 -1.63 18.60
CA GLU A 217 0.88 -2.83 18.93
C GLU A 217 0.02 -2.63 20.19
N SER A 218 0.50 -1.85 21.16
CA SER A 218 -0.24 -1.57 22.40
C SER A 218 -1.51 -0.74 22.19
N LEU A 219 -1.63 -0.09 21.02
CA LEU A 219 -2.79 0.69 20.60
C LEU A 219 -3.88 -0.17 19.94
N VAL A 220 -3.58 -1.41 19.56
CA VAL A 220 -4.52 -2.31 18.88
C VAL A 220 -5.19 -3.25 19.89
N PRO A 221 -6.51 -3.47 19.81
CA PRO A 221 -7.20 -4.47 20.63
C PRO A 221 -6.63 -5.88 20.43
N ARG A 222 -6.50 -6.67 21.51
CA ARG A 222 -6.14 -8.10 21.45
C ARG A 222 -7.21 -8.93 22.16
N ASP A 223 -7.57 -10.07 21.60
CA ASP A 223 -8.44 -11.07 22.25
C ASP A 223 -9.75 -10.49 22.82
N ARG A 224 -10.41 -9.60 22.06
CA ARG A 224 -11.63 -8.87 22.45
C ARG A 224 -11.45 -7.91 23.64
N GLN A 225 -10.23 -7.71 24.11
CA GLN A 225 -9.89 -6.71 25.11
C GLN A 225 -9.55 -5.38 24.43
N ALA A 226 -9.96 -4.29 25.08
CA ALA A 226 -9.58 -2.96 24.66
C ALA A 226 -8.03 -2.80 24.65
N PRO A 227 -7.49 -1.90 23.82
CA PRO A 227 -6.05 -1.68 23.78
C PRO A 227 -5.56 -1.15 25.13
N ARG A 228 -4.28 -1.40 25.41
CA ARG A 228 -3.63 -0.98 26.67
C ARG A 228 -3.61 0.53 26.80
N LEU A 229 -3.49 1.24 25.67
CA LEU A 229 -3.56 2.68 25.57
C LEU A 229 -4.63 3.06 24.54
N ARG A 230 -5.38 4.12 24.83
CA ARG A 230 -6.39 4.68 23.91
C ARG A 230 -6.01 6.10 23.56
N LEU A 231 -6.02 6.39 22.27
CA LEU A 231 -5.84 7.74 21.74
C LEU A 231 -7.19 8.36 21.35
N PRO A 232 -7.26 9.70 21.22
CA PRO A 232 -8.39 10.36 20.58
C PRO A 232 -8.68 9.73 19.21
N GLY A 233 -9.95 9.54 18.88
CA GLY A 233 -10.36 8.88 17.63
C GLY A 233 -10.46 7.35 17.69
N TYR A 234 -10.29 6.72 18.87
CA TYR A 234 -10.56 5.28 19.03
C TYR A 234 -12.03 4.94 18.77
N LEU A 235 -12.28 4.07 17.79
CA LEU A 235 -13.62 3.69 17.32
C LEU A 235 -14.21 2.46 18.05
N GLY A 236 -13.41 1.80 18.90
CA GLY A 236 -13.79 0.53 19.51
C GLY A 236 -13.24 -0.68 18.75
N PRO A 237 -13.41 -1.90 19.29
CA PRO A 237 -13.13 -3.10 18.52
C PRO A 237 -14.07 -3.16 17.31
N ALA A 238 -13.56 -3.51 16.13
CA ALA A 238 -14.39 -3.71 14.96
C ALA A 238 -15.55 -4.68 15.31
N PRO A 239 -16.81 -4.36 14.97
CA PRO A 239 -17.91 -5.27 15.20
C PRO A 239 -17.62 -6.57 14.46
N VAL A 240 -17.55 -7.68 15.18
CA VAL A 240 -17.48 -9.01 14.57
C VAL A 240 -18.82 -9.22 13.87
N TYR A 241 -18.82 -9.12 12.54
CA TYR A 241 -19.98 -9.53 11.75
C TYR A 241 -20.17 -11.05 11.92
N GLN A 242 -21.09 -11.45 12.80
CA GLN A 242 -21.65 -12.79 12.82
C GLN A 242 -22.76 -12.86 11.76
N GLY A 243 -22.38 -12.90 10.49
CA GLY A 243 -23.33 -13.27 9.46
C GLY A 243 -23.66 -14.74 9.62
N GLU A 244 -24.89 -15.06 10.02
CA GLU A 244 -25.46 -16.37 9.73
C GLU A 244 -25.43 -16.54 8.21
N LEU A 245 -24.70 -17.55 7.74
CA LEU A 245 -24.93 -18.08 6.40
C LEU A 245 -26.35 -18.66 6.43
N SER A 246 -27.35 -17.85 6.07
CA SER A 246 -28.60 -18.41 5.57
C SER A 246 -28.23 -19.25 4.36
N ARG A 247 -28.15 -20.56 4.57
CA ARG A 247 -28.31 -21.50 3.49
C ARG A 247 -29.73 -21.28 3.00
N ASP A 248 -29.87 -20.59 1.87
CA ASP A 248 -31.03 -20.76 1.02
C ASP A 248 -30.99 -22.20 0.47
N ASP A 249 -31.27 -23.18 1.33
CA ASP A 249 -31.80 -24.47 0.94
C ASP A 249 -33.30 -24.26 0.66
N GLN A 250 -33.60 -23.54 -0.41
CA GLN A 250 -34.83 -23.74 -1.16
C GLN A 250 -34.44 -24.03 -2.60
N SER A 251 -34.10 -25.29 -2.82
CA SER A 251 -34.01 -25.87 -4.15
C SER A 251 -35.33 -25.66 -4.90
N PRO A 252 -35.28 -25.38 -6.21
CA PRO A 252 -36.46 -25.24 -7.03
C PRO A 252 -37.04 -26.61 -7.38
N GLY A 253 -38.37 -26.77 -7.19
CA GLY A 253 -39.18 -27.81 -7.82
C GLY A 253 -39.29 -29.13 -7.07
N ASP A 254 -40.51 -29.51 -6.69
CA ASP A 254 -41.28 -30.48 -7.47
C ASP A 254 -42.68 -30.75 -6.86
N LEU A 255 -43.56 -31.25 -7.73
CA LEU A 255 -44.93 -31.76 -7.55
C LEU A 255 -46.01 -30.68 -7.78
N LEU A 256 -46.60 -30.52 -8.97
CA LEU A 256 -47.45 -31.48 -9.71
C LEU A 256 -48.40 -32.26 -8.77
N ASP A 257 -49.51 -31.61 -8.41
CA ASP A 257 -50.90 -32.01 -8.73
C ASP A 257 -51.89 -30.89 -8.35
#